data_AF-A0A9X3DDT1-F1
#
_entry.id   AF-A0A9X3DDT1-F1
#
_cell.length_a   1.000
_cell.length_b   1.000
_cell.length_c   1.000
_cell.angle_alpha   90.00
_cell.angle_beta   90.00
_cell.angle_gamma   90.00
#
_symmetry.space_group_name_H-M   'P 1'
#
loop_
_entity.id
_entity.type
_entity.pdbx_description
1 polymer ?
#
loop_
_entity_poly.entity_id
_entity_poly.type
_entity_poly.pdbx_seq_one_letter_code
_entity_poly.pdbx_strand_id
1 'polypeptide(L)'
;MSQKIITLCYRKIIDDSNSSHWDKFVHEDSFLEFKMQSQFYNQDGKYGTFAELLMHVPGADKLHFLVSAAITGYLRQLNGIIPDILDNLGRRFLTFENFKFEIINSDFNDIEKHKVAINFFSKPLVWHERIDNHLLVSQFTGAETDETFTNLFQIQPFVSIHSIKTIS
;
A
#
# COMPACT_ATOMS: atom_id res chain seq x y z
N MET A 1 29.60 -5.33 14.23
CA MET A 1 28.35 -4.80 14.79
C MET A 1 27.21 -5.46 14.04
N SER A 2 26.12 -5.84 14.72
CA SER A 2 25.01 -6.50 14.03
C SER A 2 24.23 -5.50 13.18
N GLN A 3 24.04 -5.83 11.90
CA GLN A 3 23.30 -5.01 10.95
C GLN A 3 21.82 -5.38 10.99
N LYS A 4 20.93 -4.38 11.00
CA LYS A 4 19.48 -4.59 10.95
C LYS A 4 18.99 -4.32 9.53
N ILE A 5 18.40 -5.34 8.91
CA ILE A 5 17.73 -5.22 7.61
C ILE A 5 16.23 -5.17 7.87
N ILE A 6 15.57 -4.12 7.39
CA ILE A 6 14.14 -3.90 7.59
C ILE A 6 13.40 -3.87 6.25
N THR A 7 12.13 -4.25 6.28
CA THR A 7 11.16 -3.92 5.23
C THR A 7 10.16 -2.92 5.79
N LEU A 8 9.92 -1.83 5.09
CA LEU A 8 8.88 -0.87 5.44
C LEU A 8 7.58 -1.25 4.74
N CYS A 9 6.45 -1.06 5.44
CA CYS A 9 5.13 -1.05 4.85
C CYS A 9 4.58 0.38 4.90
N TYR A 10 4.18 0.92 3.76
CA TYR A 10 3.40 2.15 3.68
C TYR A 10 1.98 1.83 3.21
N ARG A 11 0.98 2.17 4.02
CA ARG A 11 -0.43 2.01 3.66
C ARG A 11 -0.98 3.32 3.11
N LYS A 12 -1.15 3.39 1.79
CA LYS A 12 -1.88 4.49 1.14
C LYS A 12 -3.36 4.21 1.21
N ILE A 13 -4.11 5.13 1.80
CA ILE A 13 -5.58 5.11 1.85
C ILE A 13 -6.10 6.00 0.72
N ILE A 14 -7.13 5.52 0.02
CA ILE A 14 -7.76 6.21 -1.09
C ILE A 14 -9.28 6.20 -0.86
N ASP A 15 -9.85 7.40 -0.82
CA ASP A 15 -11.29 7.67 -0.76
C ASP A 15 -11.63 8.97 -1.52
N ASP A 16 -12.88 9.41 -1.44
CA ASP A 16 -13.40 10.59 -2.14
C ASP A 16 -12.68 11.90 -1.78
N SER A 17 -11.99 11.96 -0.63
CA SER A 17 -11.23 13.16 -0.23
C SER A 17 -9.91 13.33 -0.99
N ASN A 18 -9.42 12.29 -1.66
CA ASN A 18 -8.14 12.33 -2.39
C ASN A 18 -8.25 13.17 -3.68
N SER A 19 -7.34 14.13 -3.85
CA SER A 19 -7.38 15.09 -4.97
C SER A 19 -6.49 14.73 -6.16
N SER A 20 -5.52 13.83 -5.99
CA SER A 20 -4.61 13.40 -7.05
C SER A 20 -5.35 12.63 -8.15
N HIS A 21 -5.03 12.90 -9.42
CA HIS A 21 -5.59 12.16 -10.56
C HIS A 21 -5.34 10.65 -10.45
N TRP A 22 -4.14 10.25 -10.00
CA TRP A 22 -3.83 8.82 -9.81
C TRP A 22 -4.73 8.19 -8.74
N ASP A 23 -4.96 8.88 -7.63
CA ASP A 23 -5.81 8.40 -6.54
C ASP A 23 -7.26 8.25 -7.02
N LYS A 24 -7.76 9.24 -7.77
CA LYS A 24 -9.12 9.23 -8.33
C LYS A 24 -9.35 8.08 -9.30
N PHE A 25 -8.43 7.85 -10.24
CA PHE A 25 -8.58 6.74 -11.18
C PHE A 25 -8.51 5.37 -10.50
N VAL A 26 -7.64 5.22 -9.49
CA VAL A 26 -7.61 4.01 -8.67
C VAL A 26 -8.95 3.80 -7.95
N HIS A 27 -9.51 4.85 -7.37
CA HIS A 27 -10.79 4.83 -6.63
C HIS A 27 -11.98 4.47 -7.52
N GLU A 28 -12.12 5.15 -8.66
CA GLU A 28 -13.21 4.96 -9.61
C GLU A 28 -13.20 3.55 -10.20
N ASP A 29 -12.04 3.09 -10.68
CA ASP A 29 -11.94 1.77 -11.31
C ASP A 29 -12.07 0.64 -10.28
N SER A 30 -11.51 0.80 -9.07
CA SER A 30 -11.72 -0.20 -8.02
C SER A 30 -13.18 -0.28 -7.56
N PHE A 31 -13.91 0.84 -7.60
CA PHE A 31 -15.34 0.85 -7.29
C PHE A 31 -16.15 0.10 -8.35
N LEU A 32 -15.90 0.38 -9.64
CA LEU A 32 -16.57 -0.30 -10.75
C LEU A 32 -16.30 -1.81 -10.71
N GLU A 33 -15.04 -2.20 -10.52
CA GLU A 33 -14.66 -3.60 -10.40
C GLU A 33 -15.28 -4.26 -9.16
N PHE A 34 -15.30 -3.57 -8.01
CA PHE A 34 -16.00 -4.06 -6.81
C PHE A 34 -17.47 -4.34 -7.11
N LYS A 35 -18.16 -3.41 -7.79
CA LYS A 35 -19.58 -3.57 -8.13
C LYS A 35 -19.80 -4.77 -9.06
N MET A 36 -18.95 -4.96 -10.07
CA MET A 36 -19.05 -6.09 -11.00
C MET A 36 -18.79 -7.42 -10.29
N GLN A 37 -17.65 -7.55 -9.59
CA GLN A 37 -17.25 -8.80 -8.93
C GLN A 37 -18.24 -9.19 -7.82
N SER A 38 -18.79 -8.21 -7.11
CA SER A 38 -19.74 -8.46 -6.03
C SER A 38 -21.10 -9.01 -6.50
N GLN A 39 -21.46 -8.89 -7.78
CA GLN A 39 -22.68 -9.52 -8.33
C GLN A 39 -22.65 -11.04 -8.16
N PHE A 40 -21.48 -11.66 -8.34
CA PHE A 40 -21.33 -13.10 -8.14
C PHE A 40 -21.61 -13.53 -6.69
N TYR A 41 -21.25 -12.68 -5.73
CA TYR A 41 -21.43 -12.90 -4.29
C TYR A 41 -22.81 -12.45 -3.77
N ASN A 42 -23.54 -11.66 -4.54
CA ASN A 42 -24.80 -11.04 -4.14
C ASN A 42 -25.90 -11.26 -5.19
N GLN A 43 -26.06 -12.50 -5.67
CA GLN A 43 -26.97 -12.84 -6.77
C GLN A 43 -28.43 -12.48 -6.47
N ASP A 44 -28.85 -12.63 -5.22
CA ASP A 44 -30.20 -12.29 -4.76
C ASP A 44 -30.37 -10.79 -4.45
N GLY A 45 -29.32 -9.99 -4.52
CA GLY A 45 -29.35 -8.55 -4.18
C GLY A 45 -29.67 -8.25 -2.72
N LYS A 46 -29.40 -9.19 -1.81
CA LYS A 46 -29.77 -9.09 -0.38
C LYS A 46 -28.89 -8.12 0.41
N TYR A 47 -27.65 -7.91 -0.03
CA TYR A 47 -26.66 -7.11 0.70
C TYR A 47 -26.39 -5.78 -0.02
N GLY A 48 -26.25 -4.70 0.73
CA GLY A 48 -26.01 -3.35 0.21
C GLY A 48 -24.59 -2.85 0.40
N THR A 49 -23.75 -3.60 1.12
CA THR A 49 -22.37 -3.18 1.47
C THR A 49 -21.38 -4.34 1.42
N PHE A 50 -20.10 -4.00 1.31
CA PHE A 50 -19.01 -4.97 1.43
C PHE A 50 -18.97 -5.65 2.81
N ALA A 51 -19.28 -4.90 3.88
CA ALA A 51 -19.30 -5.42 5.24
C ALA A 51 -20.36 -6.53 5.42
N GLU A 52 -21.55 -6.34 4.86
CA GLU A 52 -22.60 -7.36 4.86
C GLU A 52 -22.19 -8.61 4.08
N LEU A 53 -21.52 -8.44 2.92
CA LEU A 53 -20.98 -9.57 2.18
C LEU A 53 -19.97 -10.37 3.01
N LEU A 54 -19.04 -9.69 3.69
CA LEU A 54 -18.06 -10.35 4.56
C LEU A 54 -18.72 -11.11 5.72
N MET A 55 -19.80 -10.58 6.29
CA MET A 55 -20.50 -11.19 7.42
C MET A 55 -21.34 -12.41 7.01
N HIS A 56 -21.90 -12.41 5.80
CA HIS A 56 -22.94 -13.37 5.43
C HIS A 56 -22.60 -14.28 4.26
N VAL A 57 -21.61 -13.94 3.44
CA VAL A 57 -21.26 -14.70 2.22
C VAL A 57 -19.86 -15.30 2.36
N PRO A 58 -19.74 -16.63 2.55
CA PRO A 58 -18.45 -17.30 2.62
C PRO A 58 -17.61 -17.03 1.37
N GLY A 59 -16.35 -16.64 1.58
CA GLY A 59 -15.41 -16.36 0.49
C GLY A 59 -15.51 -14.96 -0.12
N ALA A 60 -16.35 -14.07 0.41
CA ALA A 60 -16.42 -12.66 -0.02
C ALA A 60 -15.11 -11.88 0.22
N ASP A 61 -14.24 -12.35 1.11
CA ASP A 61 -12.90 -11.81 1.32
C ASP A 61 -12.02 -11.86 0.07
N LYS A 62 -12.32 -12.77 -0.87
CA LYS A 62 -11.64 -12.86 -2.18
C LYS A 62 -11.87 -11.61 -3.03
N LEU A 63 -12.88 -10.79 -2.75
CA LEU A 63 -13.11 -9.52 -3.44
C LEU A 63 -11.90 -8.59 -3.34
N HIS A 64 -11.11 -8.65 -2.26
CA HIS A 64 -9.83 -7.93 -2.20
C HIS A 64 -8.91 -8.29 -3.37
N PHE A 65 -8.75 -9.59 -3.63
CA PHE A 65 -7.90 -10.06 -4.72
C PHE A 65 -8.52 -9.77 -6.09
N LEU A 66 -9.81 -10.05 -6.27
CA LEU A 66 -10.49 -9.84 -7.55
C LEU A 66 -10.45 -8.37 -7.98
N VAL A 67 -10.75 -7.44 -7.06
CA VAL A 67 -10.74 -6.00 -7.34
C VAL A 67 -9.34 -5.45 -7.58
N SER A 68 -8.30 -6.07 -7.02
CA SER A 68 -6.91 -5.64 -7.22
C SER A 68 -6.46 -5.68 -8.70
N ALA A 69 -7.12 -6.50 -9.53
CA ALA A 69 -6.83 -6.57 -10.96
C ALA A 69 -7.05 -5.23 -11.66
N ALA A 70 -8.11 -4.49 -11.32
CA ALA A 70 -8.45 -3.21 -11.93
C ALA A 70 -7.38 -2.15 -11.70
N ILE A 71 -6.66 -2.21 -10.57
CA ILE A 71 -5.69 -1.17 -10.19
C ILE A 71 -4.25 -1.50 -10.59
N THR A 72 -4.00 -2.68 -11.17
CA THR A 72 -2.66 -3.15 -11.55
C THR A 72 -2.00 -2.23 -12.59
N GLY A 73 -2.78 -1.65 -13.51
CA GLY A 73 -2.27 -0.69 -14.49
C GLY A 73 -1.69 0.57 -13.82
N TYR A 74 -2.40 1.12 -12.83
CA TYR A 74 -1.97 2.29 -12.07
C TYR A 74 -0.71 2.03 -11.25
N LEU A 75 -0.57 0.84 -10.68
CA LEU A 75 0.64 0.47 -9.94
C LEU A 75 1.89 0.41 -10.83
N ARG A 76 1.75 -0.02 -12.09
CA ARG A 76 2.86 -0.02 -13.05
C ARG A 76 3.35 1.40 -13.36
N GLN A 77 2.45 2.38 -13.39
CA GLN A 77 2.80 3.79 -13.62
C GLN A 77 3.70 4.37 -12.51
N LEU A 78 3.69 3.78 -11.31
CA LEU A 78 4.57 4.17 -10.21
C LEU A 78 6.03 3.76 -10.44
N ASN A 79 6.33 2.93 -11.44
CA ASN A 79 7.68 2.48 -11.78
C ASN A 79 8.45 1.91 -10.57
N GLY A 80 7.75 1.19 -9.68
CA GLY A 80 8.34 0.57 -8.49
C GLY A 80 8.72 1.56 -7.38
N ILE A 81 8.22 2.80 -7.41
CA ILE A 81 8.48 3.82 -6.38
C ILE A 81 7.26 3.98 -5.49
N ILE A 82 7.45 3.91 -4.17
CA ILE A 82 6.37 4.13 -3.20
C ILE A 82 5.93 5.61 -3.28
N PRO A 83 4.63 5.90 -3.47
CA PRO A 83 4.13 7.26 -3.55
C PRO A 83 4.18 7.93 -2.17
N ASP A 84 4.11 9.27 -2.16
CA ASP A 84 3.94 10.10 -0.95
C ASP A 84 5.08 10.04 0.09
N ILE A 85 6.07 9.17 -0.07
CA ILE A 85 7.23 9.05 0.81
C ILE A 85 8.44 9.72 0.16
N LEU A 86 8.94 10.77 0.81
CA LEU A 86 10.12 11.51 0.38
C LEU A 86 11.19 11.50 1.47
N ASP A 87 12.45 11.61 1.07
CA ASP A 87 13.51 11.94 2.02
C ASP A 87 13.43 13.43 2.43
N ASN A 88 14.27 13.82 3.39
CA ASN A 88 14.33 15.19 3.88
C ASN A 88 14.77 16.22 2.82
N LEU A 89 15.23 15.78 1.64
CA LEU A 89 15.55 16.63 0.49
C LEU A 89 14.43 16.66 -0.55
N GLY A 90 13.28 16.04 -0.28
CA GLY A 90 12.15 15.95 -1.19
C GLY A 90 12.32 14.93 -2.31
N ARG A 91 13.25 13.98 -2.19
CA ARG A 91 13.55 12.98 -3.22
C ARG A 91 12.76 11.70 -2.97
N ARG A 92 12.30 11.09 -4.06
CA ARG A 92 11.76 9.74 -4.03
C ARG A 92 12.91 8.74 -3.90
N PHE A 93 12.92 7.96 -2.83
CA PHE A 93 13.98 7.00 -2.55
C PHE A 93 13.48 5.59 -2.24
N LEU A 94 12.22 5.48 -1.79
CA LEU A 94 11.66 4.23 -1.31
C LEU A 94 11.03 3.46 -2.47
N THR A 95 11.61 2.31 -2.80
CA THR A 95 11.13 1.43 -3.87
C THR A 95 10.39 0.22 -3.32
N PHE A 96 9.44 -0.33 -4.08
CA PHE A 96 8.69 -1.54 -3.75
C PHE A 96 8.70 -2.55 -4.90
N GLU A 97 8.50 -3.81 -4.57
CA GLU A 97 8.25 -4.90 -5.54
C GLU A 97 6.91 -5.58 -5.31
N ASN A 98 6.44 -5.57 -4.06
CA ASN A 98 5.22 -6.23 -3.64
C ASN A 98 4.24 -5.22 -3.07
N PHE A 99 2.96 -5.48 -3.26
CA PHE A 99 1.88 -4.70 -2.66
C PHE A 99 0.74 -5.63 -2.24
N LYS A 100 -0.15 -5.12 -1.39
CA LYS A 100 -1.42 -5.76 -1.05
C LYS A 100 -2.55 -4.74 -1.12
N PHE A 101 -3.52 -5.01 -1.98
CA PHE A 101 -4.75 -4.23 -2.08
C PHE A 101 -5.79 -4.72 -1.07
N GLU A 102 -6.53 -3.79 -0.48
CA GLU A 102 -7.60 -4.04 0.47
C GLU A 102 -8.77 -3.08 0.22
N ILE A 103 -9.99 -3.60 0.34
CA ILE A 103 -11.21 -2.79 0.39
C ILE A 103 -11.46 -2.51 1.87
N ILE A 104 -11.38 -1.26 2.28
CA ILE A 104 -11.66 -0.87 3.68
C ILE A 104 -13.17 -0.82 3.88
N ASN A 105 -13.88 -0.19 2.95
CA ASN A 105 -15.32 -0.09 2.95
C ASN A 105 -15.84 0.11 1.52
N SER A 106 -17.06 -0.33 1.25
CA SER A 106 -17.78 0.07 0.04
C SER A 106 -19.27 -0.18 0.18
N ASP A 107 -20.05 0.69 -0.43
CA ASP A 107 -21.47 0.53 -0.72
C ASP A 107 -21.61 0.21 -2.22
N PHE A 108 -22.69 -0.44 -2.66
CA PHE A 108 -22.89 -0.79 -4.07
C PHE A 108 -23.44 0.36 -4.92
N ASN A 109 -24.05 1.35 -4.26
CA ASN A 109 -24.78 2.44 -4.90
C ASN A 109 -24.17 3.82 -4.58
N ASP A 110 -23.11 3.85 -3.78
CA ASP A 110 -22.53 5.08 -3.26
C ASP A 110 -21.00 4.99 -3.28
N ILE A 111 -20.41 5.66 -4.27
CA ILE A 111 -18.96 5.70 -4.48
C ILE A 111 -18.24 6.51 -3.41
N GLU A 112 -18.91 7.48 -2.76
CA GLU A 112 -18.30 8.29 -1.70
C GLU A 112 -17.95 7.43 -0.47
N LYS A 113 -18.70 6.32 -0.27
CA LYS A 113 -18.41 5.32 0.75
C LYS A 113 -17.33 4.31 0.34
N HIS A 114 -16.90 4.31 -0.92
CA HIS A 114 -15.84 3.45 -1.40
C HIS A 114 -14.50 3.93 -0.82
N LYS A 115 -13.83 3.06 -0.09
CA LYS A 115 -12.56 3.35 0.56
C LYS A 115 -11.67 2.14 0.44
N VAL A 116 -10.48 2.34 -0.12
CA VAL A 116 -9.51 1.26 -0.38
C VAL A 116 -8.16 1.60 0.22
N ALA A 117 -7.33 0.57 0.37
CA ALA A 117 -5.95 0.71 0.77
C ALA A 117 -5.02 -0.08 -0.14
N ILE A 118 -3.85 0.49 -0.38
CA ILE A 118 -2.72 -0.21 -0.99
C ILE A 118 -1.57 -0.19 0.00
N ASN A 119 -1.20 -1.38 0.48
CA ASN A 119 -0.03 -1.58 1.33
C ASN A 119 1.18 -1.85 0.43
N PHE A 120 2.11 -0.91 0.35
CA PHE A 120 3.35 -1.05 -0.39
C PHE A 120 4.45 -1.59 0.52
N PHE A 121 5.12 -2.67 0.10
CA PHE A 121 6.24 -3.26 0.85
C PHE A 121 7.56 -2.87 0.19
N SER A 122 8.40 -2.15 0.92
CA SER A 122 9.67 -1.68 0.38
C SER A 122 10.59 -2.85 0.02
N LYS A 123 11.54 -2.59 -0.88
CA LYS A 123 12.74 -3.42 -0.94
C LYS A 123 13.47 -3.38 0.41
N PRO A 124 14.29 -4.40 0.73
CA PRO A 124 15.03 -4.43 1.98
C PRO A 124 15.93 -3.20 2.14
N LEU A 125 15.91 -2.62 3.34
CA LEU A 125 16.72 -1.46 3.71
C LEU A 125 17.62 -1.82 4.88
N VAL A 126 18.80 -1.21 4.92
CA VAL A 126 19.62 -1.17 6.12
C VAL A 126 19.05 -0.11 7.04
N TRP A 127 18.75 -0.48 8.28
CA TRP A 127 18.45 0.46 9.35
C TRP A 127 19.76 0.86 10.04
N HIS A 128 20.14 2.13 9.88
CA HIS A 128 21.31 2.72 10.55
C HIS A 128 20.93 3.23 11.93
N GLU A 129 19.99 4.18 12.00
CA GLU A 129 19.64 4.85 13.25
C GLU A 129 18.24 5.46 13.20
N ARG A 130 17.71 5.83 14.38
CA ARG A 130 16.53 6.66 14.54
C ARG A 130 16.92 7.98 15.20
N ILE A 131 16.54 9.10 14.59
CA ILE A 131 16.82 10.46 15.08
C ILE A 131 15.47 11.15 15.28
N ASP A 132 14.99 11.24 16.52
CA ASP A 132 13.64 11.69 16.88
C ASP A 132 12.53 10.90 16.15
N ASN A 133 11.81 11.55 15.23
CA ASN A 133 10.81 10.94 14.37
C ASN A 133 11.34 10.67 12.95
N HIS A 134 12.64 10.68 12.75
CA HIS A 134 13.28 10.32 11.49
C HIS A 134 13.93 8.95 11.57
N LEU A 135 13.96 8.27 10.43
CA LEU A 135 14.65 7.01 10.25
C LEU A 135 15.74 7.19 9.21
N LEU A 136 16.98 6.85 9.58
CA LEU A 136 18.12 6.84 8.67
C LEU A 136 18.26 5.43 8.07
N VAL A 137 18.13 5.35 6.75
CA VAL A 137 18.15 4.09 6.01
C VAL A 137 19.06 4.16 4.80
N SER A 138 19.52 3.01 4.31
CA SER A 138 20.10 2.87 2.97
C SER A 138 19.54 1.64 2.28
N GLN A 139 19.71 1.56 0.97
CA GLN A 139 19.35 0.35 0.22
C GLN A 139 20.24 -0.82 0.66
N PHE A 140 19.64 -1.99 0.86
CA PHE A 140 20.40 -3.21 1.11
C PHE A 140 20.80 -3.83 -0.23
N THR A 141 22.11 -3.79 -0.54
CA THR A 141 22.68 -4.34 -1.79
C THR A 141 23.35 -5.70 -1.59
N GLY A 142 23.58 -6.10 -0.33
CA GLY A 142 24.33 -7.31 0.01
C GLY A 142 25.83 -7.25 -0.30
N ALA A 143 26.34 -6.14 -0.83
CA ALA A 143 27.75 -5.92 -1.12
C ALA A 143 28.36 -4.97 -0.08
N GLU A 144 29.62 -5.22 0.31
CA GLU A 144 30.41 -4.24 1.04
C GLU A 144 30.79 -3.10 0.11
N THR A 145 30.55 -1.87 0.56
CA THR A 145 30.88 -0.65 -0.18
C THR A 145 31.64 0.28 0.75
N ASP A 146 32.66 0.95 0.23
CA ASP A 146 33.47 1.90 1.01
C ASP A 146 32.65 3.10 1.51
N GLU A 147 31.62 3.48 0.75
CA GLU A 147 30.68 4.54 1.09
C GLU A 147 29.24 4.02 1.03
N THR A 148 28.39 4.46 1.96
CA THR A 148 26.96 4.12 1.97
C THR A 148 26.12 5.37 1.75
N PHE A 149 25.42 5.42 0.62
CA PHE A 149 24.42 6.47 0.37
C PHE A 149 23.19 6.23 1.26
N THR A 150 22.82 7.24 2.03
CA THR A 150 21.70 7.16 2.99
C THR A 150 20.58 8.11 2.61
N ASN A 151 19.39 7.77 3.08
CA ASN A 151 18.20 8.62 3.05
C ASN A 151 17.72 8.78 4.50
N LEU A 152 17.61 10.04 4.92
CA LEU A 152 16.93 10.41 6.16
C LEU A 152 15.51 10.83 5.77
N PHE A 153 14.50 10.21 6.37
CA PHE A 153 13.11 10.58 6.15
C PHE A 153 12.33 10.61 7.46
N GLN A 154 11.33 11.47 7.54
CA GLN A 154 10.41 11.52 8.66
C GLN A 154 9.42 10.35 8.59
N ILE A 155 9.25 9.62 9.69
CA ILE A 155 8.24 8.59 9.82
C ILE A 155 6.86 9.28 9.82
N GLN A 156 6.17 9.16 8.69
CA GLN A 156 4.83 9.72 8.50
C GLN A 156 3.73 8.72 8.86
N PRO A 157 2.47 9.16 9.03
CA PRO A 157 1.35 8.25 9.29
C PRO A 157 1.30 7.10 8.29
N PHE A 158 0.85 5.94 8.77
CA PHE A 158 0.70 4.71 7.97
C PHE A 158 2.00 4.09 7.44
N VAL A 159 3.16 4.55 7.91
CA VAL A 159 4.44 3.84 7.74
C VAL A 159 4.71 2.97 8.96
N SER A 160 5.06 1.70 8.73
CA SER A 160 5.45 0.75 9.77
C SER A 160 6.65 -0.08 9.33
N ILE A 161 7.45 -0.56 10.29
CA ILE A 161 8.44 -1.60 10.03
C ILE A 161 7.68 -2.93 9.95
N HIS A 162 7.58 -3.49 8.75
CA HIS A 162 6.88 -4.75 8.49
C HIS A 162 7.67 -5.96 8.98
N SER A 163 8.99 -5.96 8.75
CA SER A 163 9.87 -7.04 9.17
C SER A 163 11.25 -6.52 9.53
N ILE A 164 11.95 -7.27 10.39
CA ILE A 164 13.34 -7.01 10.77
C ILE A 164 14.13 -8.31 10.79
N LYS A 165 15.29 -8.30 10.15
CA LYS A 165 16.29 -9.37 10.18
C LYS A 165 17.58 -8.80 10.73
N THR A 166 18.18 -9.47 11.70
CA THR A 166 19.50 -9.10 12.23
C THR A 166 20.56 -10.00 11.58
N ILE A 167 21.58 -9.39 10.98
CA ILE A 167 22.73 -10.09 10.41
C ILE A 167 23.91 -9.82 11.35
N SER A 168 24.48 -10.90 11.88
CA SER A 168 25.64 -10.90 12.78
C SER A 168 26.94 -11.01 12.01
#